data_AF-A0A100WWB4-F1
#
_entry.id   AF-A0A100WWB4-F1
#
_cell.length_a   1.000
_cell.length_b   1.000
_cell.length_c   1.000
_cell.angle_alpha   90.00
_cell.angle_beta   90.00
_cell.angle_gamma   90.00
#
_symmetry.space_group_name_H-M   'P 1'
#
loop_
_entity.id
_entity.type
_entity.pdbx_description
1 polymer ?
#
loop_
_entity_poly.entity_id
_entity_poly.type
_entity_poly.pdbx_seq_one_letter_code
_entity_poly.pdbx_strand_id
1 'polypeptide(L)'
;MIARAYHQVNLEPAAPADLPTVPGLDLALSADNVARFGGDPHRYRYALSGISVPAETMVDAAAVAAWRAGVLGIRDDALSRLQLLPIDLAASVLGLPVDAVVPFTDGQAVDRFYWPLRQPGQLIARIGGFTGLGGKWDQPPTDPAPHGPGRWTVNVGAQRRQIDADVFGHVISDVSASGLLHDGAGTAQLVVRPTSYLAEIWPA
;
A
#
# COMPACT_ATOMS: atom_id res chain seq x y z
N MET A 1 -22.93 -9.73 3.38
CA MET A 1 -21.95 -8.64 3.10
C MET A 1 -20.89 -9.23 2.19
N ILE A 2 -20.71 -8.72 0.96
CA ILE A 2 -19.69 -9.23 0.04
C ILE A 2 -18.33 -8.74 0.54
N ALA A 3 -17.45 -9.66 0.94
CA ALA A 3 -16.11 -9.30 1.38
C ALA A 3 -15.33 -8.70 0.20
N ARG A 4 -14.73 -7.52 0.40
CA ARG A 4 -13.96 -6.78 -0.61
C ARG A 4 -12.48 -6.75 -0.24
N ALA A 5 -11.64 -6.52 -1.23
CA ALA A 5 -10.24 -6.21 -0.99
C ALA A 5 -10.11 -4.86 -0.27
N TYR A 6 -9.22 -4.78 0.72
CA TYR A 6 -8.87 -3.55 1.45
C TYR A 6 -7.56 -3.73 2.21
N HIS A 7 -6.90 -2.62 2.53
CA HIS A 7 -5.85 -2.57 3.55
C HIS A 7 -6.45 -1.96 4.82
N GLN A 8 -6.16 -2.54 5.99
CA GLN A 8 -6.80 -2.17 7.26
C GLN A 8 -6.60 -0.69 7.59
N VAL A 9 -5.41 -0.15 7.30
CA VAL A 9 -5.05 1.28 7.49
C VAL A 9 -5.74 2.23 6.51
N ASN A 10 -6.54 1.69 5.58
CA ASN A 10 -7.26 2.42 4.53
C ASN A 10 -8.79 2.26 4.64
N LEU A 11 -9.32 1.66 5.72
CA LEU A 11 -10.75 1.44 5.86
C LEU A 11 -11.56 2.74 6.00
N GLU A 12 -10.95 3.77 6.55
CA GLU A 12 -11.60 5.08 6.65
C GLU A 12 -11.64 5.73 5.26
N PRO A 13 -12.85 6.06 4.76
CA PRO A 13 -12.99 6.74 3.48
C PRO A 13 -12.40 8.14 3.58
N ALA A 14 -11.60 8.52 2.58
CA ALA A 14 -11.14 9.89 2.47
C ALA A 14 -12.32 10.80 2.13
N ALA A 15 -12.46 11.92 2.85
CA ALA A 15 -13.43 12.94 2.48
C ALA A 15 -13.05 13.55 1.11
N PRO A 16 -14.02 14.01 0.31
CA PRO A 16 -13.72 14.81 -0.87
C PRO A 16 -12.87 16.02 -0.48
N ALA A 17 -11.78 16.23 -1.19
CA ALA A 17 -10.83 17.30 -0.89
C ALA A 17 -10.20 17.83 -2.18
N ASP A 18 -9.95 19.14 -2.19
CA ASP A 18 -9.31 19.83 -3.30
C ASP A 18 -7.79 19.80 -3.14
N LEU A 19 -7.10 19.69 -4.29
CA LEU A 19 -5.65 19.78 -4.31
C LEU A 19 -5.20 21.24 -4.17
N PRO A 20 -4.11 21.51 -3.43
CA PRO A 20 -3.53 22.84 -3.38
C PRO A 20 -2.99 23.25 -4.75
N THR A 21 -3.06 24.54 -5.06
CA THR A 21 -2.39 25.09 -6.25
C THR A 21 -0.94 25.40 -5.91
N VAL A 22 0.00 24.72 -6.58
CA VAL A 22 1.44 24.94 -6.38
C VAL A 22 2.07 25.32 -7.72
N PRO A 23 2.65 26.53 -7.85
CA PRO A 23 3.27 26.97 -9.10
C PRO A 23 4.31 25.96 -9.61
N GLY A 24 4.20 25.59 -10.89
CA GLY A 24 5.12 24.66 -11.54
C GLY A 24 4.81 23.18 -11.34
N LEU A 25 3.78 22.81 -10.58
CA LEU A 25 3.36 21.43 -10.39
C LEU A 25 1.92 21.20 -10.88
N ASP A 26 1.72 20.09 -11.59
CA ASP A 26 0.39 19.60 -11.95
C ASP A 26 -0.01 18.44 -11.03
N LEU A 27 -0.63 18.79 -9.90
CA LEU A 27 -1.08 17.79 -8.92
C LEU A 27 -2.31 17.01 -9.41
N ALA A 28 -3.06 17.53 -10.39
CA ALA A 28 -4.18 16.80 -10.99
C ALA A 28 -3.65 15.62 -11.82
N LEU A 29 -2.63 15.86 -12.66
CA LEU A 29 -1.92 14.80 -13.39
C LEU A 29 -1.29 13.78 -12.42
N SER A 30 -0.72 14.25 -11.31
CA SER A 30 -0.19 13.37 -10.27
C SER A 30 -1.27 12.46 -9.67
N ALA A 31 -2.46 12.99 -9.37
CA ALA A 31 -3.59 12.20 -8.88
C ALA A 31 -4.07 11.16 -9.91
N ASP A 32 -4.08 11.50 -11.20
CA ASP A 32 -4.42 10.56 -12.27
C ASP A 32 -3.39 9.43 -12.39
N ASN A 33 -2.10 9.75 -12.20
CA ASN A 33 -1.04 8.75 -12.14
C ASN A 33 -1.21 7.82 -10.93
N VAL A 34 -1.59 8.34 -9.76
CA VAL A 34 -1.90 7.50 -8.58
C VAL A 34 -2.94 6.44 -8.93
N ALA A 35 -4.03 6.82 -9.58
CA ALA A 35 -5.06 5.88 -10.03
C ALA A 35 -4.52 4.88 -11.06
N ARG A 36 -3.75 5.35 -12.04
CA ARG A 36 -3.13 4.52 -13.09
C ARG A 36 -2.20 3.45 -12.50
N PHE A 37 -1.48 3.78 -11.44
CA PHE A 37 -0.55 2.86 -10.76
C PHE A 37 -1.19 2.09 -9.60
N GLY A 38 -2.52 2.10 -9.49
CA GLY A 38 -3.28 1.24 -8.58
C GLY A 38 -3.49 1.79 -7.17
N GLY A 39 -3.13 3.05 -6.92
CA GLY A 39 -3.47 3.76 -5.68
C GLY A 39 -4.86 4.41 -5.70
N ASP A 40 -5.28 4.90 -4.55
CA ASP A 40 -6.55 5.63 -4.36
C ASP A 40 -6.35 7.15 -4.54
N PRO A 41 -6.82 7.74 -5.66
CA PRO A 41 -6.65 9.17 -5.90
C PRO A 41 -7.43 10.05 -4.93
N HIS A 42 -8.49 9.56 -4.27
CA HIS A 42 -9.20 10.34 -3.25
C HIS A 42 -8.37 10.47 -1.98
N ARG A 43 -7.72 9.38 -1.55
CA ARG A 43 -6.79 9.39 -0.42
C ARG A 43 -5.59 10.30 -0.68
N TYR A 44 -5.05 10.26 -1.89
CA TYR A 44 -3.99 11.16 -2.32
C TYR A 44 -4.40 12.63 -2.21
N ARG A 45 -5.57 13.00 -2.75
CA ARG A 45 -6.09 14.37 -2.67
C ARG A 45 -6.31 14.82 -1.23
N TYR A 46 -6.91 13.97 -0.40
CA TYR A 46 -7.15 14.26 1.00
C TYR A 46 -5.84 14.48 1.77
N ALA A 47 -4.82 13.66 1.53
CA ALA A 47 -3.53 13.78 2.21
C ALA A 47 -2.77 15.08 1.86
N LEU A 48 -3.03 15.68 0.70
CA LEU A 48 -2.41 16.94 0.28
C LEU A 48 -3.26 18.18 0.54
N SER A 49 -4.52 17.99 0.93
CA SER A 49 -5.48 19.07 1.09
C SER A 49 -5.02 20.10 2.11
N GLY A 50 -5.07 21.38 1.74
CA GLY A 50 -4.72 22.50 2.62
C GLY A 50 -3.21 22.64 2.90
N ILE A 51 -2.36 21.80 2.32
CA ILE A 51 -0.91 21.91 2.47
C ILE A 51 -0.39 23.05 1.59
N SER A 52 0.31 24.00 2.22
CA SER A 52 0.95 25.14 1.56
C SER A 52 2.44 25.13 1.87
N VAL A 53 3.23 24.61 0.93
CA VAL A 53 4.69 24.47 1.04
C VAL A 53 5.35 24.79 -0.31
N PRO A 54 6.67 25.07 -0.35
CA PRO A 54 7.41 25.23 -1.59
C PRO A 54 7.28 24.02 -2.52
N ALA A 55 7.45 24.24 -3.83
CA ALA A 55 7.26 23.20 -4.84
C ALA A 55 8.14 21.95 -4.61
N GLU A 56 9.40 22.13 -4.21
CA GLU A 56 10.30 21.02 -3.89
C GLU A 56 9.77 20.15 -2.75
N THR A 57 9.33 20.77 -1.65
CA THR A 57 8.72 20.07 -0.51
C THR A 57 7.37 19.42 -0.89
N MET A 58 6.61 20.04 -1.79
CA MET A 58 5.37 19.48 -2.30
C MET A 58 5.62 18.21 -3.12
N VAL A 59 6.71 18.14 -3.89
CA VAL A 59 7.08 16.91 -4.61
C VAL A 59 7.37 15.77 -3.61
N ASP A 60 8.08 16.06 -2.53
CA ASP A 60 8.35 15.08 -1.47
C ASP A 60 7.06 14.62 -0.76
N ALA A 61 6.20 15.56 -0.39
CA ALA A 61 4.89 15.27 0.20
C ALA A 61 4.00 14.46 -0.75
N ALA A 62 4.00 14.79 -2.05
CA ALA A 62 3.23 14.08 -3.07
C ALA A 62 3.71 12.63 -3.26
N ALA A 63 5.02 12.37 -3.23
CA ALA A 63 5.54 11.00 -3.31
C ALA A 63 5.10 10.16 -2.10
N VAL A 64 5.21 10.71 -0.88
CA VAL A 64 4.73 10.04 0.34
C VAL A 64 3.21 9.83 0.30
N ALA A 65 2.45 10.83 -0.14
CA ALA A 65 0.99 10.75 -0.28
C ALA A 65 0.57 9.67 -1.30
N ALA A 66 1.29 9.57 -2.42
CA ALA A 66 1.02 8.56 -3.45
C ALA A 66 1.31 7.14 -2.93
N TRP A 67 2.39 6.95 -2.17
CA TRP A 67 2.66 5.68 -1.51
C TRP A 67 1.61 5.36 -0.44
N ARG A 68 1.24 6.34 0.40
CA ARG A 68 0.16 6.23 1.40
C ARG A 68 -1.19 5.89 0.76
N ALA A 69 -1.40 6.30 -0.49
CA ALA A 69 -2.56 5.98 -1.31
C ALA A 69 -2.51 4.56 -1.93
N GLY A 70 -1.40 3.82 -1.80
CA GLY A 70 -1.27 2.43 -2.24
C GLY A 70 -0.42 2.23 -3.49
N VAL A 71 0.28 3.27 -4.00
CA VAL A 71 1.20 3.11 -5.13
C VAL A 71 2.48 2.40 -4.65
N LEU A 72 2.47 1.07 -4.71
CA LEU A 72 3.53 0.23 -4.15
C LEU A 72 4.90 0.46 -4.81
N GLY A 73 4.92 0.74 -6.12
CA GLY A 73 6.14 0.85 -6.91
C GLY A 73 7.07 2.01 -6.53
N ILE A 74 6.59 2.96 -5.72
CA ILE A 74 7.37 4.13 -5.28
C ILE A 74 7.76 4.07 -3.81
N ARG A 75 7.53 2.94 -3.12
CA ARG A 75 7.78 2.81 -1.67
C ARG A 75 9.17 3.30 -1.26
N ASP A 76 10.21 2.85 -1.94
CA ASP A 76 11.59 3.15 -1.53
C ASP A 76 11.96 4.63 -1.74
N ASP A 77 11.45 5.24 -2.82
CA ASP A 77 11.58 6.69 -3.07
C ASP A 77 10.77 7.49 -2.02
N ALA A 78 9.54 7.07 -1.73
CA ALA A 78 8.70 7.69 -0.71
C ALA A 78 9.31 7.63 0.69
N LEU A 79 9.89 6.50 1.09
CA LEU A 79 10.59 6.38 2.38
C LEU A 79 11.83 7.27 2.46
N SER A 80 12.57 7.41 1.35
CA SER A 80 13.72 8.32 1.28
C SER A 80 13.29 9.77 1.44
N ARG A 81 12.21 10.17 0.75
CA ARG A 81 11.64 11.52 0.82
C ARG A 81 10.98 11.83 2.15
N LEU A 82 10.38 10.83 2.80
CA LEU A 82 9.81 10.97 4.14
C LEU A 82 10.83 11.49 5.15
N GLN A 83 12.11 11.12 5.01
CA GLN A 83 13.20 11.63 5.87
C GLN A 83 13.49 13.13 5.68
N LEU A 84 13.06 13.70 4.55
CA LEU A 84 13.32 15.11 4.21
C LEU A 84 12.17 16.03 4.67
N LEU A 85 11.00 15.46 4.99
CA LEU A 85 9.84 16.24 5.39
C LEU A 85 9.95 16.73 6.84
N PRO A 86 9.51 17.96 7.13
CA PRO A 86 9.21 18.36 8.50
C PRO A 86 8.23 17.37 9.15
N ILE A 87 8.45 17.04 10.42
CA ILE A 87 7.70 15.97 11.10
C ILE A 87 6.18 16.19 11.10
N ASP A 88 5.72 17.44 11.23
CA ASP A 88 4.29 17.78 11.20
C ASP A 88 3.67 17.53 9.82
N LEU A 89 4.44 17.80 8.76
CA LEU A 89 4.02 17.55 7.38
C LEU A 89 3.98 16.05 7.09
N ALA A 90 5.00 15.30 7.54
CA ALA A 90 5.03 13.85 7.45
C ALA A 90 3.82 13.22 8.18
N ALA A 91 3.53 13.69 9.40
CA ALA A 91 2.38 13.25 10.19
C ALA A 91 1.06 13.48 9.45
N SER A 92 0.88 14.69 8.91
CA SER A 92 -0.30 15.07 8.15
C SER A 92 -0.50 14.19 6.91
N VAL A 93 0.54 14.00 6.09
CA VAL A 93 0.47 13.20 4.86
C VAL A 93 0.23 11.72 5.16
N LEU A 94 0.84 11.17 6.21
CA LEU A 94 0.65 9.77 6.61
C LEU A 94 -0.70 9.52 7.31
N GLY A 95 -1.37 10.58 7.79
CA GLY A 95 -2.54 10.46 8.65
C GLY A 95 -2.19 9.85 10.00
N LEU A 96 -1.04 10.23 10.56
CA LEU A 96 -0.54 9.78 11.84
C LEU A 96 -0.48 10.93 12.85
N PRO A 97 -0.59 10.64 14.15
CA PRO A 97 -0.08 11.51 15.20
C PRO A 97 1.41 11.81 15.01
N VAL A 98 1.85 13.02 15.36
CA VAL A 98 3.25 13.45 15.20
C VAL A 98 4.24 12.53 15.94
N ASP A 99 3.88 12.08 17.14
CA ASP A 99 4.67 11.15 17.96
C ASP A 99 4.76 9.74 17.38
N ALA A 100 3.91 9.39 16.41
CA ALA A 100 3.93 8.10 15.72
C ALA A 100 4.80 8.09 14.44
N VAL A 101 5.27 9.24 13.95
CA VAL A 101 6.04 9.34 12.69
C VAL A 101 7.41 8.67 12.79
N VAL A 102 8.13 8.91 13.89
CA VAL A 102 9.46 8.28 14.11
C VAL A 102 9.32 6.77 14.29
N PRO A 103 8.44 6.25 15.18
CA PRO A 103 8.17 4.81 15.26
C PRO A 103 7.77 4.19 13.92
N PHE A 104 6.94 4.87 13.13
CA PHE A 104 6.56 4.40 11.79
C PHE A 104 7.76 4.26 10.87
N THR A 105 8.62 5.27 10.83
CA THR A 105 9.83 5.30 10.00
C THR A 105 10.79 4.17 10.38
N ASP A 106 11.10 4.03 11.67
CA ASP A 106 11.99 2.99 12.19
C ASP A 106 11.43 1.60 11.93
N GLY A 107 10.12 1.43 12.16
CA GLY A 107 9.42 0.17 11.90
C GLY A 107 9.43 -0.20 10.41
N GLN A 108 9.28 0.76 9.50
CA GLN A 108 9.31 0.50 8.05
C GLN A 108 10.68 0.06 7.52
N ALA A 109 11.76 0.32 8.25
CA ALA A 109 13.10 -0.17 7.90
C ALA A 109 13.25 -1.69 8.12
N VAL A 110 12.44 -2.28 9.00
CA VAL A 110 12.52 -3.70 9.39
C VAL A 110 11.29 -4.51 9.01
N ASP A 111 10.11 -3.88 8.97
CA ASP A 111 8.82 -4.48 8.66
C ASP A 111 8.03 -3.56 7.72
N ARG A 112 7.93 -3.95 6.45
CA ARG A 112 7.15 -3.18 5.46
C ARG A 112 5.65 -3.12 5.76
N PHE A 113 5.15 -4.01 6.62
CA PHE A 113 3.77 -3.98 7.07
C PHE A 113 3.61 -3.16 8.35
N TYR A 114 4.66 -2.60 8.93
CA TYR A 114 4.60 -1.89 10.21
C TYR A 114 3.64 -0.69 10.16
N TRP A 115 2.79 -0.61 11.18
CA TRP A 115 1.89 0.51 11.41
C TRP A 115 1.82 0.73 12.93
N PRO A 116 2.22 1.91 13.44
CA PRO A 116 2.37 2.12 14.88
C PRO A 116 1.04 2.05 15.64
N LEU A 117 -0.10 2.27 14.97
CA LEU A 117 -1.43 2.23 15.59
C LEU A 117 -2.13 0.87 15.45
N ARG A 118 -1.47 -0.14 14.86
CA ARG A 118 -2.05 -1.47 14.64
C ARG A 118 -2.17 -2.22 15.97
N GLN A 119 -3.33 -2.81 16.21
CA GLN A 119 -3.52 -3.69 17.36
C GLN A 119 -2.82 -5.05 17.14
N PRO A 120 -2.23 -5.68 18.16
CA PRO A 120 -1.62 -7.00 18.04
C PRO A 120 -2.56 -8.04 17.39
N GLY A 121 -2.06 -8.80 16.42
CA GLY A 121 -2.83 -9.82 15.70
C GLY A 121 -3.90 -9.29 14.74
N GLN A 122 -4.03 -7.97 14.55
CA GLN A 122 -4.99 -7.40 13.62
C GLN A 122 -4.62 -7.73 12.17
N LEU A 123 -5.64 -8.10 11.37
CA LEU A 123 -5.51 -8.31 9.93
C LEU A 123 -4.89 -7.08 9.26
N ILE A 124 -3.94 -7.30 8.36
CA ILE A 124 -3.28 -6.22 7.62
C ILE A 124 -4.07 -5.87 6.36
N ALA A 125 -4.41 -6.87 5.55
CA ALA A 125 -5.11 -6.64 4.29
C ALA A 125 -5.90 -7.87 3.81
N ARG A 126 -6.93 -7.61 3.01
CA ARG A 126 -7.58 -8.56 2.12
C ARG A 126 -7.32 -8.14 0.69
N ILE A 127 -6.88 -9.05 -0.16
CA ILE A 127 -6.46 -8.71 -1.52
C ILE A 127 -7.06 -9.65 -2.55
N GLY A 128 -7.14 -9.17 -3.80
CA GLY A 128 -7.70 -9.90 -4.93
C GLY A 128 -9.20 -9.67 -5.12
N GLY A 129 -10.00 -10.72 -5.00
CA GLY A 129 -11.44 -10.72 -5.30
C GLY A 129 -11.77 -11.44 -6.61
N PHE A 130 -13.05 -11.75 -6.80
CA PHE A 130 -13.53 -12.43 -8.01
C PHE A 130 -13.58 -11.46 -9.20
N THR A 131 -13.06 -11.86 -10.37
CA THR A 131 -13.03 -11.05 -11.61
C THR A 131 -14.42 -10.59 -12.05
N GLY A 132 -15.46 -11.43 -11.89
CA GLY A 132 -16.85 -11.04 -12.17
C GLY A 132 -17.39 -9.90 -11.30
N LEU A 133 -16.67 -9.51 -10.24
CA LEU A 133 -16.96 -8.38 -9.35
C LEU A 133 -15.85 -7.33 -9.36
N GLY A 134 -14.98 -7.32 -10.38
CA GLY A 134 -13.87 -6.37 -10.52
C GLY A 134 -12.59 -6.76 -9.78
N GLY A 135 -12.52 -7.98 -9.24
CA GLY A 135 -11.31 -8.51 -8.61
C GLY A 135 -10.29 -9.10 -9.61
N LYS A 136 -9.30 -9.81 -9.08
CA LYS A 136 -8.14 -10.32 -9.86
C LYS A 136 -8.17 -11.81 -10.16
N TRP A 137 -9.05 -12.58 -9.51
CA TRP A 137 -9.08 -14.02 -9.64
C TRP A 137 -10.34 -14.53 -10.33
N ASP A 138 -10.19 -15.38 -11.32
CA ASP A 138 -11.28 -16.17 -11.92
C ASP A 138 -11.52 -17.48 -11.16
N GLN A 139 -10.54 -17.93 -10.37
CA GLN A 139 -10.65 -19.06 -9.43
C GLN A 139 -10.08 -18.68 -8.05
N PRO A 140 -10.49 -19.32 -6.94
CA PRO A 140 -9.89 -19.08 -5.62
C PRO A 140 -8.36 -19.31 -5.63
N PRO A 141 -7.55 -18.39 -5.05
CA PRO A 141 -6.12 -18.59 -4.95
C PRO A 141 -5.78 -19.75 -4.00
N THR A 142 -4.73 -20.50 -4.33
CA THR A 142 -4.25 -21.68 -3.60
C THR A 142 -2.73 -21.67 -3.47
N ASP A 143 -2.18 -22.56 -2.64
CA ASP A 143 -0.73 -22.81 -2.48
C ASP A 143 0.13 -21.55 -2.30
N PRO A 144 -0.11 -20.74 -1.24
CA PRO A 144 0.68 -19.54 -1.00
C PRO A 144 2.11 -19.93 -0.63
N ALA A 145 3.08 -19.35 -1.34
CA ALA A 145 4.50 -19.56 -1.09
C ALA A 145 5.24 -18.22 -0.94
N PRO A 146 6.01 -17.97 0.13
CA PRO A 146 6.76 -16.74 0.31
C PRO A 146 7.98 -16.66 -0.62
N HIS A 147 8.34 -15.45 -1.06
CA HIS A 147 9.51 -15.15 -1.91
C HIS A 147 10.30 -13.93 -1.42
N GLY A 148 10.16 -13.59 -0.14
CA GLY A 148 10.78 -12.43 0.50
C GLY A 148 9.77 -11.52 1.21
N PRO A 149 10.24 -10.41 1.80
CA PRO A 149 9.41 -9.53 2.60
C PRO A 149 8.21 -8.99 1.80
N GLY A 150 7.00 -9.36 2.21
CA GLY A 150 5.74 -8.97 1.55
C GLY A 150 5.60 -9.43 0.10
N ARG A 151 6.30 -10.49 -0.29
CA ARG A 151 6.16 -11.11 -1.60
C ARG A 151 5.75 -12.56 -1.46
N TRP A 152 4.70 -12.94 -2.17
CA TRP A 152 4.23 -14.31 -2.25
C TRP A 152 3.88 -14.69 -3.68
N THR A 153 3.79 -15.99 -3.94
CA THR A 153 3.10 -16.51 -5.13
C THR A 153 1.90 -17.34 -4.70
N VAL A 154 0.87 -17.34 -5.52
CA VAL A 154 -0.31 -18.21 -5.40
C VAL A 154 -0.62 -18.86 -6.75
N ASN A 155 -1.30 -20.01 -6.70
CA ASN A 155 -1.89 -20.65 -7.86
C ASN A 155 -3.34 -20.17 -8.03
N VAL A 156 -3.72 -19.83 -9.25
CA VAL A 156 -5.08 -19.43 -9.66
C VAL A 156 -5.41 -20.24 -10.91
N GLY A 157 -6.13 -21.34 -10.72
CA GLY A 157 -6.30 -22.35 -11.77
C GLY A 157 -4.94 -22.87 -12.26
N ALA A 158 -4.70 -22.79 -13.56
CA ALA A 158 -3.43 -23.20 -14.17
C ALA A 158 -2.33 -22.10 -14.14
N GLN A 159 -2.65 -20.90 -13.65
CA GLN A 159 -1.75 -19.75 -13.66
C GLN A 159 -1.11 -19.54 -12.30
N ARG A 160 0.18 -19.20 -12.30
CA ARG A 160 0.86 -18.72 -11.10
C ARG A 160 0.90 -17.20 -11.11
N ARG A 161 0.57 -16.60 -9.97
CA ARG A 161 0.52 -15.14 -9.78
C ARG A 161 1.46 -14.73 -8.66
N GLN A 162 2.12 -13.59 -8.84
CA GLN A 162 2.91 -12.94 -7.80
C GLN A 162 2.07 -11.86 -7.12
N ILE A 163 2.23 -11.78 -5.80
CA ILE A 163 1.66 -10.76 -4.94
C ILE A 163 2.84 -10.02 -4.32
N ASP A 164 2.92 -8.72 -4.54
CA ASP A 164 3.76 -7.81 -3.77
C ASP A 164 2.82 -6.92 -2.94
N ALA A 165 3.13 -6.73 -1.66
CA ALA A 165 2.31 -5.89 -0.79
C ALA A 165 3.11 -5.23 0.32
N ASP A 166 2.60 -4.12 0.83
CA ASP A 166 3.03 -3.49 2.07
C ASP A 166 1.81 -3.05 2.91
N VAL A 167 2.06 -2.22 3.91
CA VAL A 167 1.00 -1.69 4.78
C VAL A 167 -0.10 -0.93 4.01
N PHE A 168 0.21 -0.24 2.92
CA PHE A 168 -0.72 0.66 2.22
C PHE A 168 -1.32 0.09 0.95
N GLY A 169 -0.61 -0.80 0.24
CA GLY A 169 -1.04 -1.26 -1.08
C GLY A 169 -0.51 -2.63 -1.47
N HIS A 170 -1.03 -3.13 -2.59
CA HIS A 170 -0.59 -4.39 -3.19
C HIS A 170 -0.64 -4.32 -4.71
N VAL A 171 0.19 -5.14 -5.35
CA VAL A 171 0.19 -5.40 -6.79
C VAL A 171 0.10 -6.90 -7.01
N ILE A 172 -0.74 -7.29 -7.96
CA ILE A 172 -0.87 -8.67 -8.44
C ILE A 172 -0.38 -8.69 -9.88
N SER A 173 0.63 -9.52 -10.15
CA SER A 173 1.27 -9.64 -11.46
C SER A 173 1.48 -11.10 -11.85
N ASP A 174 1.83 -11.32 -13.11
CA ASP A 174 2.28 -12.63 -13.58
C ASP A 174 3.65 -12.94 -12.97
N VAL A 175 3.90 -14.21 -12.64
CA VAL A 175 5.23 -14.61 -12.15
C VAL A 175 6.23 -14.44 -13.29
N SER A 176 7.20 -13.53 -13.11
CA SER A 176 8.38 -13.46 -13.96
C SER A 176 9.30 -14.65 -13.65
N ALA A 177 9.97 -15.21 -14.65
CA ALA A 177 10.83 -16.39 -14.54
C ALA A 177 12.11 -16.18 -13.68
N SER A 178 12.21 -15.09 -12.93
CA SER A 178 13.39 -14.74 -12.15
C SER A 178 12.99 -14.32 -10.74
N GLY A 179 13.27 -15.19 -9.77
CA GLY A 179 13.10 -14.89 -8.35
C GLY A 179 13.70 -15.99 -7.50
N LEU A 180 14.93 -15.76 -7.02
CA LEU A 180 15.61 -16.61 -6.04
C LEU A 180 14.77 -16.72 -4.76
N LEU A 181 14.67 -17.94 -4.23
CA LEU A 181 14.10 -18.23 -2.92
C LEU A 181 14.90 -17.47 -1.85
N HIS A 182 14.24 -16.63 -1.07
CA HIS A 182 14.80 -16.08 0.17
C HIS A 182 14.13 -16.78 1.34
N ASP A 183 14.93 -17.52 2.10
CA ASP A 183 14.52 -18.21 3.32
C ASP A 183 14.80 -17.27 4.50
N GLY A 184 13.77 -16.56 4.93
CA GLY A 184 13.83 -15.64 6.06
C GLY A 184 12.46 -15.55 6.71
N ALA A 185 12.43 -15.44 8.04
CA ALA A 185 11.19 -15.22 8.77
C ALA A 185 10.56 -13.89 8.30
N GLY A 186 9.44 -13.99 7.58
CA GLY A 186 8.66 -12.82 7.18
C GLY A 186 7.94 -12.21 8.38
N THR A 187 7.70 -10.90 8.36
CA THR A 187 6.90 -10.17 9.37
C THR A 187 5.40 -10.31 9.15
N ALA A 188 5.01 -10.91 8.02
CA ALA A 188 3.64 -11.20 7.66
C ALA A 188 3.54 -12.53 6.91
N GLN A 189 2.34 -13.11 6.91
CA GLN A 189 1.98 -14.35 6.23
C GLN A 189 0.76 -14.14 5.34
N LEU A 190 0.74 -14.82 4.20
CA LEU A 190 -0.41 -14.86 3.30
C LEU A 190 -1.24 -16.11 3.55
N VAL A 191 -2.50 -15.92 3.90
CA VAL A 191 -3.47 -16.99 4.14
C VAL A 191 -4.51 -16.98 3.03
N VAL A 192 -4.70 -18.12 2.37
CA VAL A 192 -5.76 -18.32 1.36
C VAL A 192 -6.72 -19.41 1.83
N ARG A 193 -7.96 -19.39 1.31
CA ARG A 193 -8.98 -20.40 1.62
C ARG A 193 -9.58 -20.92 0.31
N PRO A 194 -9.76 -22.23 0.12
CA PRO A 194 -10.25 -22.81 -1.13
C PRO A 194 -11.63 -22.28 -1.60
N THR A 195 -12.44 -21.76 -0.68
CA THR A 195 -13.79 -21.23 -0.96
C THR A 195 -13.83 -19.71 -1.04
N SER A 196 -12.69 -19.03 -0.98
CA SER A 196 -12.59 -17.58 -0.92
C SER A 196 -11.80 -17.05 -2.12
N TYR A 197 -12.32 -16.03 -2.78
CA TYR A 197 -11.58 -15.24 -3.77
C TYR A 197 -10.74 -14.15 -3.10
N LEU A 198 -10.48 -14.23 -1.80
CA LEU A 198 -9.63 -13.29 -1.08
C LEU A 198 -8.43 -14.03 -0.50
N ALA A 199 -7.26 -13.41 -0.64
CA ALA A 199 -6.08 -13.74 0.13
C ALA A 199 -5.96 -12.73 1.28
N GLU A 200 -5.65 -13.20 2.48
CA GLU A 200 -5.56 -12.39 3.69
C GLU A 200 -4.10 -12.29 4.12
N ILE A 201 -3.63 -11.07 4.40
CA ILE A 201 -2.29 -10.83 4.95
C ILE A 201 -2.45 -10.60 6.45
N TRP A 202 -1.79 -11.45 7.22
CA TRP A 202 -1.75 -11.42 8.68
C TRP A 202 -0.34 -11.16 9.18
N PRO A 203 -0.15 -10.57 10.38
CA PRO A 203 1.14 -10.61 11.06
C PRO A 203 1.62 -12.07 11.20
N ALA A 204 2.93 -12.29 11.07
CA ALA A 204 3.56 -13.60 11.29
C ALA A 204 3.77 -13.90 12.78
#